data_AF-A0A960BV48-F1
#
_entry.id   AF-A0A960BV48-F1
#
_cell.length_a   1.000
_cell.length_b   1.000
_cell.length_c   1.000
_cell.angle_alpha   90.00
_cell.angle_beta   90.00
_cell.angle_gamma   90.00
#
_symmetry.space_group_name_H-M   'P 1'
#
loop_
_entity.id
_entity.type
_entity.pdbx_description
1 polymer ?
#
loop_
_entity_poly.entity_id
_entity_poly.type
_entity_poly.pdbx_seq_one_letter_code
_entity_poly.pdbx_strand_id
1 'polypeptide(L)'
;MREGPEAAGDQPPAVNADVPPHRYTAVLAGQIEQQWQDNWRRWGTFNVPNPVGSLAPADGSPVPQDKMFVQDMFPYPSGEGLHVGHPLGYIATDVYARFFRMTGRNVLHALGFDSFGLPAEQYAVQTGTHPRTRTEANIGNFRRQLGRLGLGHDQRRSFSTTDVDFYRWTQWIFLQI
;
A
#
# COMPACT_ATOMS: atom_id res chain seq x y z
N MET A 1 3.96 -6.31 52.26
CA MET A 1 3.65 -7.55 51.51
C MET A 1 2.30 -7.33 50.85
N ARG A 2 2.20 -7.02 49.54
CA ARG A 2 2.35 -7.91 48.38
C ARG A 2 1.32 -9.07 48.48
N GLU A 3 0.40 -9.32 47.54
CA GLU A 3 0.50 -9.25 46.06
C GLU A 3 -0.84 -8.94 45.36
N GLY A 4 -0.74 -8.39 44.14
CA GLY A 4 -1.86 -8.13 43.22
C GLY A 4 -2.15 -9.31 42.28
N PRO A 5 -3.15 -9.18 41.38
CA PRO A 5 -3.59 -10.28 40.52
C PRO A 5 -2.54 -10.59 39.44
N GLU A 6 -2.21 -11.86 39.29
CA GLU A 6 -1.32 -12.40 38.27
C GLU A 6 -1.81 -12.03 36.85
N ALA A 7 -0.88 -11.51 36.04
CA ALA A 7 -1.08 -11.32 34.63
C ALA A 7 -1.21 -12.68 33.93
N ALA A 8 -2.29 -12.85 33.16
CA ALA A 8 -2.47 -13.99 32.27
C ALA A 8 -1.33 -14.00 31.24
N GLY A 9 -0.43 -14.97 31.36
CA GLY A 9 0.67 -15.18 30.43
C GLY A 9 0.17 -15.56 29.04
N ASP A 10 0.72 -14.89 28.04
CA ASP A 10 0.58 -15.21 26.62
C ASP A 10 1.23 -16.59 26.36
N GLN A 11 0.41 -17.64 26.37
CA GLN A 11 0.88 -18.99 26.01
C GLN A 11 0.99 -19.12 24.49
N PRO A 12 2.13 -19.58 23.94
CA PRO A 12 2.24 -19.85 22.53
C PRO A 12 1.20 -20.92 22.10
N PRO A 13 0.63 -20.81 20.89
CA PRO A 13 -0.42 -21.71 20.44
C PRO A 13 0.07 -23.16 20.47
N ALA A 14 -0.75 -24.05 21.03
CA ALA A 14 -0.46 -25.47 21.13
C ALA A 14 -0.13 -26.07 19.75
N VAL A 15 1.05 -26.66 19.61
CA VAL A 15 1.48 -27.35 18.40
C VAL A 15 0.64 -28.62 18.26
N ASN A 16 -0.27 -28.65 17.30
CA ASN A 16 -1.11 -29.81 17.04
C ASN A 16 -0.24 -30.95 16.49
N ALA A 17 -0.02 -31.99 17.32
CA ALA A 17 0.92 -33.09 17.07
C ALA A 17 0.61 -33.92 15.81
N ASP A 18 -0.57 -33.72 15.21
CA ASP A 18 -1.05 -34.43 14.02
C ASP A 18 -0.72 -33.69 12.69
N VAL A 19 -0.03 -32.55 12.76
CA VAL A 19 0.40 -31.77 11.59
C VAL A 19 1.85 -32.12 11.23
N PRO A 20 2.14 -32.59 10.00
CA PRO A 20 3.51 -32.86 9.56
C PRO A 20 4.42 -31.63 9.72
N PRO A 21 5.68 -31.79 10.17
CA PRO A 21 6.56 -30.70 10.58
C PRO A 21 6.91 -29.70 9.46
N HIS A 22 6.77 -30.10 8.19
CA HIS A 22 7.05 -29.27 7.02
C HIS A 22 5.80 -28.93 6.20
N ARG A 23 4.60 -29.03 6.79
CA ARG A 23 3.36 -28.72 6.08
C ARG A 23 3.23 -27.21 5.86
N TYR A 24 2.99 -26.81 4.63
CA TYR A 24 2.56 -25.45 4.30
C TYR A 24 1.12 -25.23 4.80
N THR A 25 0.99 -24.57 5.94
CA THR A 25 -0.30 -24.23 6.56
C THR A 25 -0.64 -22.77 6.32
N ALA A 26 -1.90 -22.37 6.54
CA ALA A 26 -2.29 -20.96 6.49
C ALA A 26 -1.51 -20.08 7.49
N VAL A 27 -1.17 -20.64 8.66
CA VAL A 27 -0.34 -19.97 9.66
C VAL A 27 1.08 -19.73 9.12
N LEU A 28 1.71 -20.76 8.55
CA LEU A 28 3.04 -20.64 7.97
C LEU A 28 3.05 -19.69 6.76
N ALA A 29 2.02 -19.76 5.89
CA ALA A 29 1.84 -18.84 4.77
C ALA A 29 1.80 -17.38 5.27
N GLY A 30 0.96 -17.09 6.26
CA GLY A 30 0.85 -15.75 6.84
C GLY A 30 2.15 -15.26 7.47
N GLN A 31 2.93 -16.13 8.12
CA GLN A 31 4.25 -15.78 8.66
C GLN A 31 5.24 -15.43 7.56
N ILE A 32 5.30 -16.23 6.48
CA ILE A 32 6.19 -15.99 5.34
C ILE A 32 5.81 -14.68 4.63
N GLU A 33 4.52 -14.48 4.35
CA GLU A 33 4.00 -13.26 3.71
C GLU A 33 4.35 -12.02 4.53
N GLN A 34 4.04 -12.03 5.83
CA GLN A 34 4.33 -10.92 6.73
C GLN A 34 5.83 -10.61 6.80
N GLN A 35 6.67 -11.64 6.94
CA GLN A 35 8.11 -11.49 7.00
C GLN A 35 8.67 -10.83 5.74
N TRP A 36 8.25 -11.26 4.55
CA TRP A 36 8.70 -10.67 3.29
C TRP A 36 8.18 -9.25 3.10
N GLN A 37 6.92 -8.97 3.45
CA GLN A 37 6.35 -7.63 3.40
C GLN A 37 7.09 -6.66 4.33
N ASP A 38 7.48 -7.10 5.52
CA ASP A 38 8.30 -6.32 6.46
C ASP A 38 9.71 -6.07 5.92
N ASN A 39 10.34 -7.10 5.37
CA ASN A 39 11.67 -6.97 4.75
C ASN A 39 11.68 -5.98 3.59
N TRP A 40 10.70 -6.07 2.68
CA TRP A 40 10.61 -5.15 1.54
C TRP A 40 10.41 -3.70 1.99
N ARG A 41 9.60 -3.47 3.03
CA ARG A 41 9.44 -2.13 3.63
C ARG A 41 10.75 -1.64 4.23
N ARG A 42 11.41 -2.47 5.05
CA ARG A 42 12.66 -2.12 5.74
C ARG A 42 13.79 -1.80 4.76
N TRP A 43 13.90 -2.56 3.68
CA TRP A 43 14.94 -2.36 2.67
C TRP A 43 14.59 -1.30 1.63
N GLY A 44 13.33 -0.83 1.61
CA GLY A 44 12.84 0.02 0.54
C GLY A 44 12.95 -0.68 -0.83
N THR A 45 12.71 -1.99 -0.90
CA THR A 45 12.88 -2.80 -2.12
C THR A 45 12.17 -2.21 -3.33
N PHE A 46 11.02 -1.57 -3.10
CA PHE A 46 10.23 -0.96 -4.17
C PHE A 46 10.44 0.53 -4.36
N ASN A 47 11.33 1.16 -3.58
CA ASN A 47 11.67 2.57 -3.70
C ASN A 47 12.44 2.83 -5.00
N VAL A 48 11.92 3.74 -5.82
CA VAL A 48 12.48 4.06 -7.13
C VAL A 48 13.24 5.38 -7.06
N PRO A 49 14.57 5.37 -7.31
CA PRO A 49 15.35 6.59 -7.31
C PRO A 49 15.03 7.45 -8.54
N ASN A 50 15.04 8.76 -8.34
CA ASN A 50 15.09 9.69 -9.47
C ASN A 50 16.53 9.84 -9.96
N PRO A 51 16.74 10.20 -11.24
CA PRO A 51 18.05 10.64 -11.71
C PRO A 51 18.54 11.92 -11.02
N VAL A 52 17.62 12.76 -10.53
CA VAL A 52 17.89 14.06 -9.90
C VAL A 52 16.87 14.39 -8.80
N GLY A 53 17.18 15.37 -7.95
CA GLY A 53 16.26 15.89 -6.94
C GLY A 53 16.25 15.07 -5.64
N SER A 54 15.22 15.27 -4.82
CA SER A 54 15.15 14.77 -3.43
C SER A 54 15.07 13.24 -3.29
N LEU A 55 14.78 12.52 -4.37
CA LEU A 55 14.74 11.06 -4.41
C LEU A 55 15.91 10.46 -5.21
N ALA A 56 16.92 11.24 -5.55
CA ALA A 56 18.15 10.72 -6.13
C ALA A 56 19.02 10.05 -5.05
N PRO A 57 19.87 9.07 -5.41
CA PRO A 57 20.79 8.46 -4.46
C PRO A 57 21.75 9.50 -3.88
N ALA A 58 21.80 9.61 -2.54
CA ALA A 58 22.62 10.60 -1.86
C ALA A 58 24.13 10.35 -2.02
N ASP A 59 24.51 9.11 -2.27
CA ASP A 59 25.88 8.67 -2.54
C ASP A 59 26.32 8.87 -3.99
N GLY A 60 25.43 9.39 -4.85
CA GLY A 60 25.70 9.58 -6.28
C GLY A 60 25.74 8.27 -7.08
N SER A 61 25.27 7.16 -6.50
CA SER A 61 25.20 5.88 -7.22
C SER A 61 24.36 6.01 -8.50
N PRO A 62 24.75 5.30 -9.57
CA PRO A 62 24.07 5.42 -10.85
C PRO A 62 22.66 4.82 -10.77
N VAL A 63 21.71 5.52 -11.39
CA VAL A 63 20.33 5.05 -11.58
C VAL A 63 20.23 4.35 -12.94
N PRO A 64 19.55 3.18 -13.05
CA PRO A 64 19.36 2.53 -14.35
C PRO A 64 18.67 3.48 -15.33
N GLN A 65 19.22 3.56 -16.55
CA GLN A 65 18.78 4.52 -17.57
C GLN A 65 17.46 4.12 -18.22
N ASP A 66 17.20 2.82 -18.36
CA ASP A 66 15.97 2.28 -18.92
C ASP A 66 14.84 2.40 -17.90
N LYS A 67 14.00 3.43 -18.07
CA LYS A 67 12.91 3.78 -17.15
C LYS A 67 11.61 3.14 -17.63
N MET A 68 10.81 2.68 -16.68
CA MET A 68 9.46 2.23 -16.94
C MET A 68 8.51 2.82 -15.91
N PHE A 69 7.36 3.29 -16.36
CA PHE A 69 6.26 3.69 -15.48
C PHE A 69 5.10 2.72 -15.66
N VAL A 70 4.71 2.06 -14.57
CA VAL A 70 3.59 1.14 -14.49
C VAL A 70 2.56 1.77 -13.58
N GLN A 71 1.33 1.92 -14.09
CA GLN A 71 0.27 2.63 -13.39
C GLN A 71 -0.98 1.76 -13.31
N ASP A 72 -1.47 1.63 -12.08
CA ASP A 72 -2.80 1.13 -11.80
C ASP A 72 -3.82 2.27 -11.90
N MET A 73 -5.03 1.96 -12.36
CA MET A 73 -6.14 2.85 -12.08
C MET A 73 -6.39 2.82 -10.56
N PHE A 74 -6.08 3.95 -9.92
CA PHE A 74 -6.07 4.07 -8.48
C PHE A 74 -7.50 4.04 -7.92
N PRO A 75 -7.73 3.43 -6.75
CA PRO A 75 -9.08 3.12 -6.28
C PRO A 75 -9.80 4.34 -5.71
N TYR A 76 -11.13 4.29 -5.77
CA TYR A 76 -11.99 5.19 -5.01
C TYR A 76 -12.12 4.69 -3.56
N PRO A 77 -11.69 5.46 -2.53
CA PRO A 77 -11.83 5.07 -1.12
C PRO A 77 -13.26 5.35 -0.59
N SER A 78 -14.27 5.11 -1.42
CA SER A 78 -15.68 5.33 -1.10
C SER A 78 -16.36 4.09 -0.51
N GLY A 79 -15.84 2.89 -0.79
CA GLY A 79 -16.27 1.64 -0.17
C GLY A 79 -15.59 1.36 1.18
N GLU A 80 -16.07 0.36 1.91
CA GLU A 80 -15.45 -0.05 3.18
C GLU A 80 -14.04 -0.62 3.00
N GLY A 81 -13.70 -1.12 1.82
CA GLY A 81 -12.41 -1.71 1.49
C GLY A 81 -12.33 -2.17 0.03
N LEU A 82 -11.23 -2.83 -0.33
CA LEU A 82 -11.06 -3.48 -1.62
C LEU A 82 -12.09 -4.60 -1.82
N HIS A 83 -12.78 -4.60 -2.95
CA HIS A 83 -13.44 -5.79 -3.49
C HIS A 83 -12.47 -6.64 -4.33
N VAL A 84 -12.82 -7.91 -4.59
CA VAL A 84 -11.98 -8.88 -5.33
C VAL A 84 -11.61 -8.46 -6.76
N GLY A 85 -12.36 -7.53 -7.36
CA GLY A 85 -11.99 -6.93 -8.65
C GLY A 85 -10.75 -6.03 -8.62
N HIS A 86 -10.40 -5.38 -7.50
CA HIS A 86 -9.21 -4.50 -7.48
C HIS A 86 -7.91 -5.29 -7.61
N PRO A 87 -7.68 -6.37 -6.83
CA PRO A 87 -6.45 -7.16 -6.96
C PRO A 87 -6.25 -7.75 -8.35
N LEU A 88 -7.32 -8.04 -9.10
CA LEU A 88 -7.19 -8.61 -10.46
C LEU A 88 -6.33 -7.73 -11.37
N GLY A 89 -6.61 -6.43 -11.42
CA GLY A 89 -5.80 -5.48 -12.20
C GLY A 89 -4.42 -5.27 -11.59
N TYR A 90 -4.36 -5.10 -10.26
CA TYR A 90 -3.13 -4.72 -9.57
C TYR A 90 -2.08 -5.84 -9.53
N ILE A 91 -2.51 -7.11 -9.53
CA ILE A 91 -1.61 -8.25 -9.61
C ILE A 91 -0.97 -8.33 -11.00
N ALA A 92 -1.73 -8.06 -12.07
CA ALA A 92 -1.20 -8.09 -13.43
C ALA A 92 -0.09 -7.04 -13.63
N THR A 93 -0.33 -5.82 -13.16
CA THR A 93 0.66 -4.73 -13.22
C THR A 93 1.85 -4.99 -12.28
N ASP A 94 1.64 -5.58 -11.11
CA ASP A 94 2.72 -5.96 -10.19
C ASP A 94 3.63 -7.04 -10.78
N VAL A 95 3.06 -8.08 -11.42
CA VAL A 95 3.83 -9.11 -12.13
C VAL A 95 4.66 -8.47 -13.25
N TYR A 96 4.06 -7.58 -14.05
CA TYR A 96 4.75 -6.86 -15.10
C TYR A 96 5.89 -5.98 -14.55
N ALA A 97 5.63 -5.23 -13.47
CA ALA A 97 6.61 -4.38 -12.83
C ALA A 97 7.79 -5.18 -12.26
N ARG A 98 7.51 -6.30 -11.59
CA ARG A 98 8.55 -7.20 -11.04
C ARG A 98 9.40 -7.81 -12.15
N PHE A 99 8.78 -8.27 -13.22
CA PHE A 99 9.49 -8.80 -14.38
C PHE A 99 10.50 -7.79 -14.92
N PHE A 100 10.10 -6.53 -15.13
CA PHE A 100 11.01 -5.52 -15.65
C PHE A 100 12.05 -5.02 -14.63
N ARG A 101 11.76 -5.06 -13.33
CA ARG A 101 12.78 -4.85 -12.29
C ARG A 101 13.85 -5.94 -12.36
N MET A 102 13.44 -7.20 -12.50
CA MET A 102 14.37 -8.35 -12.60
C MET A 102 15.21 -8.33 -13.87
N THR A 103 14.76 -7.67 -14.94
CA THR A 103 15.54 -7.47 -16.17
C THR A 103 16.38 -6.18 -16.15
N GLY A 104 16.45 -5.47 -15.01
CA GLY A 104 17.36 -4.34 -14.79
C GLY A 104 16.79 -2.96 -15.09
N ARG A 105 15.48 -2.82 -15.37
CA ARG A 105 14.85 -1.51 -15.58
C ARG A 105 14.60 -0.77 -14.26
N ASN A 106 14.65 0.57 -14.32
CA ASN A 106 14.19 1.44 -13.25
C ASN A 106 12.67 1.61 -13.32
N VAL A 107 11.93 0.73 -12.62
CA VAL A 107 10.47 0.65 -12.73
C VAL A 107 9.78 1.44 -11.62
N LEU A 108 9.15 2.57 -11.97
CA LEU A 108 8.19 3.26 -11.14
C LEU A 108 6.84 2.55 -11.19
N HIS A 109 6.42 1.98 -10.07
CA HIS A 109 5.07 1.45 -9.85
C HIS A 109 4.53 2.11 -8.59
N ALA A 110 3.44 2.87 -8.71
CA ALA A 110 2.91 3.68 -7.61
C ALA A 110 1.38 3.64 -7.61
N LEU A 111 0.79 3.96 -6.47
CA LEU A 111 -0.65 3.95 -6.26
C LEU A 111 -1.10 5.20 -5.50
N GLY A 112 -2.10 5.89 -6.02
CA GLY A 112 -2.81 6.99 -5.35
C GLY A 112 -4.18 6.57 -4.83
N PHE A 113 -5.02 7.54 -4.47
CA PHE A 113 -6.42 7.35 -4.08
C PHE A 113 -7.29 8.42 -4.71
N ASP A 114 -8.36 8.02 -5.40
CA ASP A 114 -9.30 8.96 -6.02
C ASP A 114 -10.41 9.30 -5.03
N SER A 115 -10.08 10.27 -4.18
CA SER A 115 -10.74 10.54 -2.91
C SER A 115 -11.83 11.61 -2.93
N PHE A 116 -12.06 12.28 -4.07
CA PHE A 116 -13.19 13.18 -4.26
C PHE A 116 -14.42 12.42 -4.78
N GLY A 117 -15.59 13.07 -4.74
CA GLY A 117 -16.77 12.64 -5.48
C GLY A 117 -18.00 12.33 -4.62
N LEU A 118 -19.12 12.17 -5.32
CA LEU A 118 -20.46 11.97 -4.76
C LEU A 118 -20.58 10.81 -3.75
N PRO A 119 -19.90 9.66 -3.90
CA PRO A 119 -20.06 8.56 -2.95
C PRO A 119 -19.68 8.95 -1.51
N ALA A 120 -18.63 9.76 -1.33
CA ALA A 120 -18.21 10.23 -0.01
C ALA A 120 -19.23 11.22 0.59
N GLU A 121 -19.79 12.10 -0.24
CA GLU A 121 -20.83 13.05 0.16
C GLU A 121 -22.14 12.35 0.54
N GLN A 122 -22.59 11.38 -0.26
CA GLN A 122 -23.80 10.60 0.00
C GLN A 122 -23.69 9.83 1.32
N TYR A 123 -22.54 9.22 1.59
CA TYR A 123 -22.28 8.55 2.86
C TYR A 123 -22.35 9.52 4.05
N ALA A 124 -21.77 10.72 3.89
CA ALA A 124 -21.81 11.76 4.92
C ALA A 124 -23.24 12.20 5.24
N VAL A 125 -24.09 12.37 4.22
CA VAL A 125 -25.51 12.71 4.39
C VAL A 125 -26.27 11.62 5.16
N GLN A 126 -26.01 10.34 4.86
CA GLN A 126 -26.70 9.23 5.50
C GLN A 126 -26.27 8.99 6.95
N THR A 127 -24.99 9.21 7.27
CA THR A 127 -24.40 8.85 8.56
C THR A 127 -24.15 10.04 9.49
N GLY A 128 -24.28 11.27 8.99
CA GLY A 128 -23.91 12.49 9.70
C GLY A 128 -22.40 12.67 9.92
N THR A 129 -21.56 11.83 9.31
CA THR A 129 -20.09 11.88 9.46
C THR A 129 -19.48 12.82 8.43
N HIS A 130 -18.52 13.66 8.83
CA HIS A 130 -17.81 14.53 7.89
C HIS A 130 -17.06 13.70 6.81
N PRO A 131 -17.20 14.01 5.50
CA PRO A 131 -16.64 13.19 4.41
C PRO A 131 -15.14 12.90 4.57
N ARG A 132 -14.36 13.92 4.94
CA ARG A 132 -12.90 13.79 5.16
C ARG A 132 -12.55 12.67 6.15
N THR A 133 -13.23 12.61 7.29
CA THR A 133 -12.96 11.64 8.34
C THR A 133 -13.16 10.21 7.82
N ARG A 134 -14.23 9.99 7.06
CA ARG A 134 -14.50 8.67 6.48
C ARG A 134 -13.50 8.30 5.40
N THR A 135 -13.21 9.23 4.48
CA THR A 135 -12.25 9.02 3.39
C THR A 135 -10.87 8.66 3.93
N GLU A 136 -10.36 9.37 4.93
CA GLU A 136 -9.06 9.10 5.54
C GLU A 136 -9.03 7.73 6.24
N ALA A 137 -10.10 7.36 6.95
CA ALA A 137 -10.23 6.03 7.55
C ALA A 137 -10.26 4.92 6.50
N ASN A 138 -10.97 5.12 5.38
CA ASN A 138 -11.02 4.19 4.27
C ASN A 138 -9.66 4.04 3.60
N ILE A 139 -8.95 5.14 3.33
CA ILE A 139 -7.59 5.09 2.78
C ILE A 139 -6.67 4.28 3.69
N GLY A 140 -6.74 4.46 5.00
CA GLY A 140 -6.01 3.64 5.97
C GLY A 140 -6.34 2.15 5.85
N ASN A 141 -7.62 1.81 5.68
CA ASN A 141 -8.07 0.44 5.46
C ASN A 141 -7.54 -0.14 4.14
N PHE A 142 -7.65 0.60 3.04
CA PHE A 142 -7.14 0.18 1.73
C PHE A 142 -5.63 -0.05 1.77
N ARG A 143 -4.86 0.87 2.38
CA ARG A 143 -3.40 0.70 2.57
C ARG A 143 -3.08 -0.59 3.32
N ARG A 144 -3.82 -0.92 4.38
CA ARG A 144 -3.64 -2.18 5.11
C ARG A 144 -3.92 -3.39 4.21
N GLN A 145 -5.03 -3.38 3.47
CA GLN A 145 -5.42 -4.49 2.59
C GLN A 145 -4.43 -4.68 1.43
N LEU A 146 -4.01 -3.59 0.77
CA LEU A 146 -2.98 -3.60 -0.28
C LEU A 146 -1.63 -4.10 0.26
N GLY A 147 -1.26 -3.66 1.47
CA GLY A 147 -0.05 -4.11 2.15
C GLY A 147 -0.03 -5.63 2.37
N ARG A 148 -1.18 -6.22 2.72
CA ARG A 148 -1.33 -7.67 2.87
C ARG A 148 -1.24 -8.43 1.55
N LEU A 149 -1.57 -7.80 0.42
CA LEU A 149 -1.39 -8.38 -0.91
C LEU A 149 0.08 -8.38 -1.36
N GLY A 150 0.95 -7.61 -0.69
CA GLY A 150 2.38 -7.58 -0.98
C GLY A 150 2.75 -6.93 -2.32
N LEU A 151 1.92 -5.99 -2.80
CA LEU A 151 2.15 -5.29 -4.07
C LEU A 151 3.38 -4.37 -4.00
N GLY A 152 4.12 -4.26 -5.10
CA GLY A 152 5.42 -3.58 -5.21
C GLY A 152 5.35 -2.07 -5.44
N HIS A 153 4.39 -1.38 -4.82
CA HIS A 153 4.21 0.07 -4.98
C HIS A 153 5.24 0.89 -4.17
N ASP A 154 5.79 1.95 -4.78
CA ASP A 154 6.61 2.96 -4.08
C ASP A 154 5.71 3.90 -3.26
N GLN A 155 5.60 3.63 -1.95
CA GLN A 155 4.73 4.38 -1.04
C GLN A 155 5.11 5.87 -0.91
N ARG A 156 6.36 6.24 -1.20
CA ARG A 156 6.82 7.64 -1.15
C ARG A 156 6.14 8.51 -2.22
N ARG A 157 5.49 7.87 -3.20
CA ARG A 157 4.78 8.51 -4.31
C ARG A 157 3.28 8.22 -4.29
N SER A 158 2.75 7.81 -3.14
CA SER A 158 1.31 7.70 -2.91
C SER A 158 0.73 9.06 -2.51
N PHE A 159 -0.44 9.39 -3.03
CA PHE A 159 -1.14 10.65 -2.75
C PHE A 159 -2.65 10.40 -2.73
N SER A 160 -3.40 11.32 -2.12
CA SER A 160 -4.86 11.38 -2.21
C SER A 160 -5.25 12.61 -3.04
N THR A 161 -6.23 12.47 -3.94
CA THR A 161 -6.70 13.63 -4.73
C THR A 161 -7.28 14.77 -3.87
N THR A 162 -7.71 14.48 -2.63
CA THR A 162 -8.19 15.45 -1.63
C THR A 162 -7.08 16.15 -0.84
N ASP A 163 -5.82 15.81 -1.08
CA ASP A 163 -4.69 16.49 -0.45
C ASP A 163 -4.55 17.89 -1.02
N VAL A 164 -4.33 18.89 -0.16
CA VAL A 164 -4.20 20.31 -0.58
C VAL A 164 -3.04 20.47 -1.55
N ASP A 165 -1.93 19.79 -1.29
CA ASP A 165 -0.75 19.80 -2.16
C ASP A 165 -0.99 19.17 -3.54
N PHE A 166 -2.04 18.34 -3.66
CA PHE A 166 -2.47 17.78 -4.94
C PHE A 166 -3.46 18.71 -5.66
N TYR A 167 -4.63 18.97 -5.07
CA TYR A 167 -5.71 19.65 -5.80
C TYR A 167 -5.44 21.14 -6.07
N ARG A 168 -4.48 21.77 -5.38
CA ARG A 168 -4.03 23.13 -5.74
C ARG A 168 -3.58 23.22 -7.19
N TRP A 169 -3.00 22.13 -7.73
CA TRP A 169 -2.58 22.04 -9.13
C TRP A 169 -3.78 21.82 -10.06
N THR A 170 -4.79 21.06 -9.62
CA THR A 170 -6.06 20.96 -10.35
C THR A 170 -6.73 22.34 -10.49
N GLN A 171 -6.77 23.13 -9.42
CA GLN A 171 -7.27 24.50 -9.45
C GLN A 171 -6.42 25.39 -10.36
N TRP A 172 -5.09 25.30 -10.27
CA TRP A 172 -4.20 26.06 -11.12
C TRP A 172 -4.40 25.73 -12.61
N ILE A 173 -4.51 24.44 -12.97
CA ILE A 173 -4.79 23.99 -14.35
C ILE A 173 -6.09 24.59 -14.85
N PHE A 174 -7.15 24.57 -14.04
CA PHE A 174 -8.43 25.19 -14.40
C PHE A 174 -8.29 26.68 -14.72
N LEU A 175 -7.43 27.42 -14.01
CA LEU A 175 -7.17 28.84 -14.29
C LEU A 175 -6.34 29.07 -15.57
N GLN A 176 -5.74 28.03 -16.16
CA GLN A 176 -4.99 28.14 -17.43
C GLN A 176 -5.84 27.79 -18.66
N ILE A 177 -7.04 27.22 -18.48
CA ILE A 177 -7.98 26.86 -19.55
C ILE A 177 -8.89 28.05 -19.83
#